data_AF-A0A520KCZ8-F1
#
_entry.id   AF-A0A520KCZ8-F1
#
_cell.length_a   1.000
_cell.length_b   1.000
_cell.length_c   1.000
_cell.angle_alpha   90.00
_cell.angle_beta   90.00
_cell.angle_gamma   90.00
#
_symmetry.space_group_name_H-M   'P 1'
#
loop_
_entity.id
_entity.type
_entity.pdbx_description
1 polymer ?
#
loop_
_entity_poly.entity_id
_entity_poly.type
_entity_poly.pdbx_seq_one_letter_code
_entity_poly.pdbx_strand_id
1 'polypeptide(L)'
;MDDTSLSGQLHGKYAVDIDGTIRGYVEDVDVEIKNGEIYFHLEMYKHSRVHNVGFIERNRYGPKLKLTLTPKDIVAVGKDCIIIGFGRIPDLKDIERFKLVMAENDGLKKRTKECQEELDAAMNKLEQKEEKLLELQDKLRALKRKEEEFDLVKDELARQKGELQAAREYIKVMEKIDQKVSQLISSIEGQEE
;
A
#
# COMPACT_ATOMS: atom_id res chain seq x y z
N MET A 1 -6.01 -1.18 37.84
CA MET A 1 -4.72 -1.18 38.55
C MET A 1 -3.96 0.00 38.00
N ASP A 2 -3.73 0.99 38.85
CA ASP A 2 -3.41 2.35 38.46
C ASP A 2 -2.02 2.47 37.82
N ASP A 3 -1.98 3.12 36.65
CA ASP A 3 -0.80 3.38 35.80
C ASP A 3 0.16 4.43 36.41
N THR A 4 -0.04 4.77 37.70
CA THR A 4 0.73 5.76 38.47
C THR A 4 2.05 5.21 39.03
N SER A 5 2.25 3.89 39.03
CA SER A 5 3.43 3.23 39.61
C SER A 5 4.71 3.36 38.77
N LEU A 6 4.61 3.76 37.50
CA LEU A 6 5.75 3.95 36.58
C LEU A 6 6.35 5.37 36.64
N SER A 7 5.67 6.33 37.29
CA SER A 7 6.20 7.68 37.49
C SER A 7 7.21 7.66 38.63
N GLY A 8 8.48 7.96 38.33
CA GLY A 8 9.60 7.96 39.29
C GLY A 8 10.52 6.72 39.24
N GLN A 9 10.18 5.66 38.51
CA GLN A 9 11.10 4.55 38.25
C GLN A 9 12.09 4.93 37.14
N LEU A 10 13.35 4.49 37.20
CA LEU A 10 14.32 4.77 36.12
C LEU A 10 14.35 3.66 35.05
N HIS A 11 13.84 2.48 35.38
CA HIS A 11 13.79 1.34 34.47
C HIS A 11 12.77 1.56 33.34
N GLY A 12 13.06 1.01 32.14
CA GLY A 12 12.13 0.98 31.02
C GLY A 12 11.92 2.35 30.34
N LYS A 13 12.92 3.24 30.42
CA LYS A 13 12.84 4.61 29.89
C LYS A 13 14.05 4.94 29.04
N TYR A 14 13.90 5.92 28.15
CA TYR A 14 15.04 6.49 27.43
C TYR A 14 15.83 7.46 28.31
N ALA A 15 17.13 7.23 28.44
CA ALA A 15 18.06 8.20 29.01
C ALA A 15 18.40 9.25 27.94
N VAL A 16 18.00 10.50 28.18
CA VAL A 16 18.14 11.60 27.24
C VAL A 16 18.92 12.72 27.92
N ASP A 17 20.01 13.15 27.30
CA ASP A 17 20.74 14.34 27.74
C ASP A 17 19.86 15.58 27.58
N ILE A 18 20.15 16.59 28.38
CA ILE A 18 19.37 17.83 28.40
C ILE A 18 19.33 18.55 27.05
N ASP A 19 20.29 18.29 26.16
CA ASP A 19 20.35 18.81 24.79
C ASP A 19 19.49 18.01 23.78
N GLY A 20 18.78 16.97 24.24
CA GLY A 20 17.95 16.09 23.42
C GLY A 20 18.68 14.86 22.88
N THR A 21 19.97 14.66 23.19
CA THR A 21 20.72 13.48 22.74
C THR A 21 20.25 12.22 23.47
N ILE A 22 19.70 11.26 22.74
CA ILE A 22 19.32 9.95 23.31
C ILE A 22 20.59 9.11 23.54
N ARG A 23 20.90 8.79 24.80
CA ARG A 23 22.01 7.91 25.17
C ARG A 23 21.67 6.44 24.96
N GLY A 24 20.47 6.04 25.35
CA GLY A 24 20.06 4.66 25.32
C GLY A 24 18.74 4.41 26.02
N TYR A 25 18.32 3.15 25.96
CA TYR A 25 17.13 2.67 26.66
C TYR A 25 17.56 1.88 27.90
N VAL A 26 17.06 2.29 29.07
CA VAL A 26 17.42 1.72 30.38
C VAL A 26 16.73 0.36 30.55
N GLU A 27 17.55 -0.69 30.60
CA GLU A 27 17.12 -2.07 30.84
C GLU A 27 17.23 -2.44 32.32
N ASP A 28 18.20 -1.90 33.05
CA ASP A 28 18.38 -2.23 34.46
C ASP A 28 18.87 -1.04 35.28
N VAL A 29 18.58 -1.08 36.58
CA VAL A 29 18.90 0.00 37.53
C VAL A 29 19.31 -0.62 38.86
N ASP A 30 20.60 -0.54 39.17
CA ASP A 30 21.11 -0.83 40.51
C ASP A 30 21.23 0.46 41.32
N VAL A 31 20.92 0.39 42.61
CA VAL A 31 21.02 1.53 43.53
C VAL A 31 22.04 1.24 44.63
N GLU A 32 23.08 2.06 44.72
CA GLU A 32 24.10 1.99 45.77
C GLU A 32 24.00 3.23 46.66
N ILE A 33 24.05 3.04 47.98
CA ILE A 33 24.17 4.14 48.95
C ILE A 33 25.57 4.10 49.53
N LYS A 34 26.37 5.14 49.29
CA LYS A 34 27.76 5.22 49.73
C LYS A 34 28.08 6.61 50.23
N ASN A 35 28.67 6.70 51.42
CA ASN A 35 29.04 7.98 52.08
C ASN A 35 27.88 8.99 52.19
N GLY A 36 26.65 8.50 52.37
CA GLY A 36 25.45 9.35 52.45
C GLY A 36 24.93 9.87 51.12
N GLU A 37 25.53 9.46 50.00
CA GLU A 37 25.06 9.77 48.65
C GLU A 37 24.43 8.53 48.01
N ILE A 38 23.44 8.76 47.13
CA ILE A 38 22.75 7.73 46.37
C ILE A 38 23.32 7.73 44.95
N TYR A 39 23.68 6.55 44.46
CA TYR A 39 24.18 6.30 43.12
C TYR A 39 23.21 5.35 42.39
N PHE A 40 22.81 5.73 41.18
CA PHE A 40 22.02 4.92 40.27
C PHE A 40 22.94 4.40 39.16
N HIS A 41 23.17 3.08 39.11
CA HIS A 41 23.91 2.43 38.04
C HIS A 41 22.93 1.87 37.02
N LEU A 42 22.84 2.56 35.89
CA LEU A 42 21.97 2.23 34.78
C LEU A 42 22.71 1.30 33.82
N GLU A 43 22.12 0.14 33.53
CA GLU A 43 22.47 -0.61 32.32
C GLU A 43 21.49 -0.23 31.21
N MET A 44 22.03 0.21 30.08
CA MET A 44 21.23 0.65 28.94
C MET A 44 21.77 0.13 27.63
N TYR A 45 20.88 -0.06 26.68
CA TYR A 45 21.28 -0.33 25.31
C TYR A 45 21.53 0.97 24.57
N LYS A 46 22.73 1.11 24.02
CA LYS A 46 23.11 2.31 23.29
C LYS A 46 22.14 2.56 22.15
N HIS A 47 21.61 3.77 22.08
CA HIS A 47 20.81 4.19 20.94
C HIS A 47 21.74 4.33 19.72
N SER A 48 21.72 3.33 18.82
CA SER A 48 22.44 3.43 17.55
C SER A 48 21.68 4.39 16.64
N ARG A 49 22.37 5.40 16.08
CA ARG A 49 21.85 6.31 15.05
C ARG A 49 21.62 5.58 13.71
N VAL A 50 20.84 4.50 13.72
CA VAL A 50 20.36 3.88 12.48
C VAL A 50 19.07 4.60 12.16
N HIS A 51 19.18 5.67 11.37
CA HIS A 51 18.07 6.16 10.57
C HIS A 51 17.66 5.02 9.64
N ASN A 52 16.67 4.22 10.04
CA ASN A 52 15.85 3.53 9.08
C ASN A 52 14.40 3.52 9.58
N VAL A 53 13.59 4.09 8.70
CA VAL A 53 12.15 4.18 8.71
C VAL A 53 11.57 2.77 8.72
N GLY A 54 10.59 2.53 9.59
CA GLY A 54 9.79 1.31 9.57
C GLY A 54 10.36 0.17 10.41
N PHE A 55 9.46 -0.46 11.18
CA PHE A 55 9.67 -1.68 11.94
C PHE A 55 10.62 -1.58 13.14
N ILE A 56 10.00 -1.35 14.31
CA ILE A 56 10.58 -1.70 15.62
C ILE A 56 10.62 -3.23 15.71
N GLU A 57 11.59 -3.85 15.04
CA GLU A 57 11.99 -5.21 15.35
C GLU A 57 12.78 -5.19 16.67
N ARG A 58 12.31 -5.92 17.67
CA ARG A 58 12.86 -6.04 19.03
C ARG A 58 14.25 -6.70 19.12
N ASN A 59 14.96 -6.84 18.00
CA ASN A 59 16.18 -7.63 17.89
C ASN A 59 17.30 -6.86 17.18
N ARG A 60 17.84 -5.84 17.87
CA ARG A 60 19.26 -5.43 17.74
C ARG A 60 19.57 -4.34 18.76
N TYR A 61 19.64 -4.75 20.01
CA TYR A 61 20.17 -3.91 21.06
C TYR A 61 21.67 -3.68 20.80
N GLY A 62 22.08 -2.41 20.66
CA GLY A 62 23.47 -2.02 20.52
C GLY A 62 24.33 -2.44 21.73
N PRO A 63 25.64 -2.12 21.74
CA PRO A 63 26.50 -2.44 22.88
C PRO A 63 25.88 -1.92 24.18
N LYS A 64 25.89 -2.75 25.24
CA LYS A 64 25.47 -2.35 26.57
C LYS A 64 26.36 -1.20 27.04
N LEU A 65 25.73 -0.13 27.51
CA LEU A 65 26.36 1.04 28.09
C LEU A 65 25.98 1.07 29.56
N LYS A 66 26.97 1.31 30.42
CA LYS A 66 26.73 1.57 31.85
C LYS A 66 26.83 3.06 32.11
N LEU A 67 25.90 3.60 32.88
CA LEU A 67 25.91 5.00 33.29
C LEU A 67 25.64 5.09 34.78
N THR A 68 26.49 5.78 35.52
CA THR A 68 26.24 6.07 36.93
C THR A 68 25.78 7.51 37.08
N LEU A 69 24.66 7.71 37.77
CA LEU A 69 24.08 9.02 38.05
C LEU A 69 23.84 9.20 39.55
N THR A 70 23.89 10.44 40.01
CA THR A 70 23.38 10.86 41.31
C THR A 70 22.02 11.57 41.13
N PRO A 71 21.23 11.76 42.20
CA PRO A 71 20.00 12.56 42.12
C PRO A 71 20.19 13.97 41.52
N LYS A 72 21.37 14.58 41.68
CA LYS A 72 21.69 15.91 41.11
C LYS A 72 21.87 15.89 39.60
N ASP A 73 22.15 14.73 39.02
CA ASP A 73 22.35 14.58 37.58
C ASP A 73 21.02 14.42 36.84
N ILE A 74 19.94 14.10 37.55
CA ILE A 74 18.61 13.86 37.00
C ILE A 74 17.80 15.15 37.11
N VAL A 75 17.37 15.67 35.95
CA VAL A 75 16.56 16.88 35.87
C VAL A 75 15.07 16.55 36.01
N ALA A 76 14.61 15.50 35.33
CA ALA A 76 13.23 15.05 35.38
C ALA A 76 13.11 13.57 35.03
N VAL A 77 12.10 12.91 35.58
CA VAL A 77 11.73 11.53 35.25
C VAL A 77 10.28 11.52 34.77
N GLY A 78 10.09 11.34 33.47
CA GLY A 78 8.77 11.27 32.83
C GLY A 78 8.24 9.84 32.72
N LYS A 79 7.14 9.67 31.97
CA LYS A 79 6.56 8.34 31.67
C LYS A 79 7.50 7.50 30.79
N ASP A 80 8.10 8.12 29.76
CA ASP A 80 8.87 7.40 28.74
C ASP A 80 10.37 7.72 28.74
N CYS A 81 10.80 8.79 29.41
CA CYS A 81 12.19 9.25 29.39
C CYS A 81 12.67 9.81 30.75
N ILE A 82 13.98 9.76 30.93
CA ILE A 82 14.74 10.42 32.00
C ILE A 82 15.58 11.51 31.36
N ILE A 83 15.46 12.74 31.87
CA ILE A 83 16.26 13.88 31.42
C ILE A 83 17.48 14.01 32.33
N ILE A 84 18.67 13.92 31.74
CA ILE A 84 19.96 13.95 32.42
C ILE A 84 20.66 15.28 32.15
N GLY A 85 20.96 16.02 33.21
CA GLY A 85 21.61 17.33 33.15
C GLY A 85 23.02 17.35 33.74
N PHE A 86 23.46 16.31 34.45
CA PHE A 86 24.74 16.30 35.18
C PHE A 86 24.94 17.57 36.06
N GLY A 87 23.92 17.97 36.81
CA GLY A 87 23.92 19.19 37.62
C GLY A 87 23.76 20.49 36.84
N ARG A 88 23.60 20.44 35.50
CA ARG A 88 23.26 21.61 34.67
C ARG A 88 21.74 21.69 34.52
N ILE A 89 21.16 22.76 35.06
CA ILE A 89 19.81 23.21 34.71
C ILE A 89 19.97 23.95 33.37
N PRO A 90 19.10 23.74 32.37
CA PRO A 90 19.23 24.42 31.10
C PRO A 90 18.99 25.91 31.30
N ASP A 91 19.84 26.74 30.72
CA ASP A 91 19.68 28.19 30.81
C ASP A 91 18.37 28.63 30.16
N LEU A 92 17.85 29.80 30.54
CA LEU A 92 16.61 30.34 29.96
C LEU A 92 16.62 30.38 28.42
N LYS A 93 17.80 30.57 27.82
CA LYS A 93 18.00 30.53 26.36
C LYS A 93 17.74 29.16 25.74
N ASP A 94 18.10 28.09 26.43
CA ASP A 94 17.87 26.73 25.94
C ASP A 94 16.40 26.35 26.10
N ILE A 95 15.73 26.83 27.16
CA ILE A 95 14.28 26.67 27.35
C ILE A 95 13.50 27.34 26.20
N GLU A 96 13.90 28.55 25.78
CA GLU A 96 13.30 29.23 24.63
C GLU A 96 13.50 28.44 23.32
N ARG A 97 14.71 27.88 23.10
CA ARG A 97 14.98 27.02 21.95
C ARG A 97 14.12 25.76 21.96
N PHE A 98 13.95 25.10 23.11
CA PHE A 98 13.09 23.92 23.21
C PHE A 98 11.63 24.24 22.92
N LYS A 99 11.13 25.41 23.34
CA LYS A 99 9.77 25.85 22.97
C LYS A 99 9.61 26.03 21.46
N LEU A 100 10.63 26.60 20.80
CA LEU A 100 10.63 26.76 19.34
C LEU A 100 10.64 25.39 18.64
N VAL A 101 11.53 24.49 19.05
CA VAL A 101 11.64 23.12 18.49
C VAL A 101 10.36 22.31 18.74
N MET A 102 9.69 22.52 19.87
CA MET A 102 8.41 21.88 20.17
C MET A 102 7.31 22.36 19.21
N ALA A 103 7.22 23.68 18.98
CA ALA A 103 6.28 24.26 18.02
C ALA A 103 6.54 23.77 16.59
N GLU A 104 7.81 23.67 16.18
CA GLU A 104 8.21 23.09 14.89
C GLU A 104 7.83 21.61 14.78
N ASN A 105 8.08 20.81 15.82
CA ASN A 105 7.70 19.40 15.85
C ASN A 105 6.19 19.21 15.75
N ASP A 106 5.39 20.04 16.42
CA ASP A 106 3.94 19.96 16.34
C ASP A 106 3.43 20.36 14.94
N GLY A 107 4.09 21.33 14.29
CA GLY A 107 3.84 21.66 12.89
C GLY A 107 4.19 20.52 11.94
N LEU A 108 5.34 19.87 12.16
CA LEU A 108 5.76 18.71 11.38
C LEU A 108 4.78 17.53 11.56
N LYS A 109 4.35 17.24 12.79
CA LYS A 109 3.34 16.20 13.06
C LYS A 109 2.02 16.44 12.32
N LYS A 110 1.56 17.70 12.22
CA LYS A 110 0.37 18.04 11.43
C LYS A 110 0.57 17.74 9.95
N ARG A 111 1.69 18.19 9.38
CA ARG A 111 2.04 17.92 7.97
C ARG A 111 2.19 16.42 7.69
N THR A 112 2.77 15.66 8.60
CA THR A 112 2.86 14.20 8.47
C THR A 112 1.48 13.56 8.44
N LYS A 113 0.53 14.03 9.27
CA LYS A 113 -0.86 13.55 9.24
C LYS A 113 -1.56 13.90 7.94
N GLU A 114 -1.45 15.15 7.48
CA GLU A 114 -2.03 15.58 6.20
C GLU A 114 -1.49 14.73 5.03
N CYS A 115 -0.17 14.52 4.99
CA CYS A 115 0.46 13.68 3.97
C CYS A 115 0.01 12.21 4.06
N GLN A 116 -0.24 11.70 5.26
CA GLN A 116 -0.77 10.35 5.47
C GLN A 116 -2.20 10.22 4.93
N GLU A 117 -3.06 11.21 5.22
CA GLU A 117 -4.44 11.26 4.71
C GLU A 117 -4.48 11.35 3.18
N GLU A 118 -3.59 12.14 2.57
CA GLU A 118 -3.43 12.22 1.11
C GLU A 118 -2.98 10.89 0.51
N LEU A 119 -2.06 10.17 1.16
CA LEU A 119 -1.59 8.86 0.74
C LEU A 119 -2.73 7.84 0.77
N ASP A 120 -3.50 7.79 1.86
CA ASP A 120 -4.64 6.88 2.00
C ASP A 120 -5.71 7.18 0.93
N ALA A 121 -5.98 8.45 0.65
CA ALA A 121 -6.89 8.86 -0.42
C ALA A 121 -6.38 8.47 -1.82
N ALA A 122 -5.08 8.53 -2.06
CA ALA A 122 -4.46 8.11 -3.31
C ALA A 122 -4.53 6.59 -3.49
N MET A 123 -4.28 5.81 -2.43
CA MET A 123 -4.41 4.36 -2.43
C MET A 123 -5.85 3.91 -2.74
N ASN A 124 -6.85 4.51 -2.10
CA ASN A 124 -8.26 4.20 -2.38
C ASN A 124 -8.63 4.50 -3.85
N LYS A 125 -8.10 5.58 -4.43
CA LYS A 125 -8.31 5.89 -5.86
C LYS A 125 -7.61 4.91 -6.78
N LEU A 126 -6.47 4.35 -6.36
CA LEU A 126 -5.75 3.34 -7.12
C LEU A 126 -6.57 2.04 -7.19
N GLU A 127 -7.06 1.56 -6.05
CA GLU A 127 -7.91 0.36 -5.97
C GLU A 127 -9.15 0.48 -6.86
N GLN A 128 -9.87 1.61 -6.79
CA GLN A 128 -11.02 1.86 -7.68
C GLN A 128 -10.66 1.86 -9.17
N LYS A 129 -9.43 2.29 -9.52
CA LYS A 129 -8.98 2.26 -10.91
C LYS A 129 -8.61 0.84 -11.33
N GLU A 130 -8.01 0.05 -10.47
CA GLU A 130 -7.66 -1.35 -10.73
C GLU A 130 -8.92 -2.21 -10.93
N GLU A 131 -9.96 -2.03 -10.11
CA GLU A 131 -11.25 -2.70 -10.31
C GLU A 131 -11.86 -2.36 -11.68
N LYS A 132 -11.91 -1.07 -12.04
CA LYS A 132 -12.40 -0.65 -13.36
C LYS A 132 -11.56 -1.22 -14.51
N LEU A 133 -10.25 -1.35 -14.32
CA LEU A 133 -9.36 -1.93 -15.31
C LEU A 133 -9.69 -3.41 -15.53
N LEU A 134 -9.95 -4.15 -14.46
CA LEU A 134 -10.37 -5.55 -14.52
C LEU A 134 -11.72 -5.69 -15.24
N GLU A 135 -12.72 -4.87 -14.86
CA GLU A 135 -14.02 -4.87 -15.55
C GLU A 135 -13.89 -4.57 -17.06
N LEU A 136 -13.04 -3.61 -17.42
CA LEU A 136 -12.78 -3.27 -18.82
C LEU A 136 -12.06 -4.40 -19.57
N GLN A 137 -11.12 -5.09 -18.93
CA GLN A 137 -10.47 -6.27 -19.52
C GLN A 137 -11.45 -7.41 -19.76
N ASP A 138 -12.39 -7.65 -18.85
CA ASP A 138 -13.41 -8.68 -19.03
C ASP A 138 -14.40 -8.31 -20.14
N LYS A 139 -14.82 -7.03 -20.21
CA LYS A 139 -15.62 -6.52 -21.34
C LYS A 139 -14.88 -6.68 -22.67
N LEU A 140 -13.58 -6.41 -22.70
CA LEU A 140 -12.75 -6.59 -23.90
C LEU A 140 -12.73 -8.06 -24.36
N ARG A 141 -12.57 -9.01 -23.42
CA ARG A 141 -12.62 -10.45 -23.75
C ARG A 141 -13.98 -10.86 -24.29
N ALA A 142 -15.07 -10.37 -23.70
CA ALA A 142 -16.41 -10.65 -24.18
C ALA A 142 -16.64 -10.11 -25.59
N LEU A 143 -16.14 -8.90 -25.88
CA LEU A 143 -16.21 -8.30 -27.22
C LEU A 143 -15.42 -9.11 -28.25
N LYS A 144 -14.21 -9.57 -27.92
CA LYS A 144 -13.42 -10.43 -28.83
C LYS A 144 -14.15 -11.72 -29.19
N ARG A 145 -14.82 -12.38 -28.22
CA ARG A 145 -15.64 -13.57 -28.50
C ARG A 145 -16.80 -13.25 -29.45
N LYS A 146 -17.47 -12.11 -29.26
CA LYS A 146 -18.53 -11.67 -30.17
C LYS A 146 -18.02 -11.35 -31.57
N GLU A 147 -16.80 -10.83 -31.68
CA GLU A 147 -16.15 -10.58 -32.97
C GLU A 147 -15.88 -11.90 -33.70
N GLU A 148 -15.35 -12.91 -33.00
CA GLU A 148 -15.16 -14.26 -33.53
C GLU A 148 -16.49 -14.91 -33.97
N GLU A 149 -17.54 -14.80 -33.16
CA GLU A 149 -18.89 -15.27 -33.51
C GLU A 149 -19.44 -14.55 -34.76
N PHE A 150 -19.21 -13.24 -34.87
CA PHE A 150 -19.65 -12.47 -36.03
C PHE A 150 -18.95 -12.89 -37.32
N ASP A 151 -17.66 -13.20 -37.25
CA ASP A 151 -16.90 -13.69 -38.39
C ASP A 151 -17.39 -15.08 -38.85
N LEU A 152 -17.72 -15.98 -37.91
CA LEU A 152 -18.33 -17.28 -38.25
C LEU A 152 -19.68 -17.11 -38.96
N VAL A 153 -20.56 -16.25 -38.44
CA VAL A 153 -21.87 -15.97 -39.06
C VAL A 153 -21.70 -15.36 -40.46
N LYS A 154 -20.68 -14.52 -40.65
CA LYS A 154 -20.37 -13.91 -41.95
C LYS A 154 -19.92 -14.97 -42.97
N ASP A 155 -19.12 -15.93 -42.55
CA ASP A 155 -18.69 -17.05 -43.40
C ASP A 155 -19.87 -17.96 -43.77
N GLU A 156 -20.74 -18.28 -42.81
CA GLU A 156 -21.98 -19.03 -43.07
C GLU A 156 -22.89 -18.30 -44.07
N LEU A 157 -23.06 -16.99 -43.91
CA LEU A 157 -23.84 -16.16 -44.82
C LEU A 157 -23.25 -16.16 -46.23
N ALA A 158 -21.92 -16.10 -46.37
CA ALA A 158 -21.25 -16.18 -47.66
C ALA A 158 -21.51 -17.54 -48.34
N ARG A 159 -21.45 -18.64 -47.57
CA ARG A 159 -21.75 -19.99 -48.06
C ARG A 159 -23.20 -20.12 -48.53
N GLN A 160 -24.16 -19.66 -47.73
CA GLN A 160 -25.60 -19.68 -48.09
C GLN A 160 -25.89 -18.83 -49.33
N LYS A 161 -25.22 -17.68 -49.49
CA LYS A 161 -25.34 -16.88 -50.72
C LYS A 161 -24.85 -17.65 -51.96
N GLY A 162 -23.75 -18.40 -51.84
CA GLY A 162 -23.25 -19.27 -52.91
C GLY A 162 -24.22 -20.39 -53.27
N GLU A 163 -24.76 -21.09 -52.27
CA GLU A 163 -25.79 -22.13 -52.45
C GLU A 163 -27.04 -21.57 -53.14
N LEU A 164 -27.49 -20.38 -52.73
CA LEU A 164 -28.66 -19.71 -53.30
C LEU A 164 -28.42 -19.26 -54.74
N GLN A 165 -27.21 -18.82 -55.07
CA GLN A 165 -26.84 -18.50 -56.45
C GLN A 165 -26.86 -19.77 -57.34
N ALA A 166 -26.27 -20.86 -56.86
CA ALA A 166 -26.29 -22.14 -57.58
C ALA A 166 -27.72 -22.66 -57.78
N ALA A 167 -28.59 -22.57 -56.77
CA ALA A 167 -29.99 -22.93 -56.88
C ALA A 167 -30.74 -22.08 -57.93
N ARG A 168 -30.46 -20.76 -57.99
CA ARG A 168 -31.02 -19.87 -59.02
C ARG A 168 -30.56 -20.25 -60.43
N GLU A 169 -29.30 -20.64 -60.60
CA GLU A 169 -28.77 -21.11 -61.89
C GLU A 169 -29.40 -22.44 -62.30
N TYR A 170 -29.58 -23.36 -61.35
CA TYR A 170 -30.26 -24.64 -61.58
C TYR A 170 -31.72 -24.45 -62.03
N ILE A 171 -32.46 -23.54 -61.38
CA ILE A 171 -33.83 -23.19 -61.79
C ILE A 171 -33.84 -22.68 -63.24
N LYS A 172 -32.94 -21.78 -63.63
CA LYS A 172 -32.85 -21.29 -65.02
C LYS A 172 -32.58 -22.41 -66.03
N VAL A 173 -31.77 -23.40 -65.66
CA VAL A 173 -31.50 -24.56 -66.54
C VAL A 173 -32.75 -25.42 -66.65
N MET A 174 -33.43 -25.70 -65.52
CA MET A 174 -34.68 -26.46 -65.51
C MET A 174 -35.77 -25.78 -66.33
N GLU A 175 -35.96 -24.47 -66.20
CA GLU A 175 -36.92 -23.70 -67.02
C GLU A 175 -36.64 -23.83 -68.53
N LYS A 176 -35.36 -23.85 -68.94
CA LYS A 176 -34.98 -24.08 -70.34
C LYS A 176 -35.26 -25.51 -70.80
N ILE A 177 -35.07 -26.49 -69.92
CA ILE A 177 -35.39 -27.89 -70.21
C ILE A 177 -36.91 -28.04 -70.38
N ASP A 178 -37.71 -27.50 -69.47
CA ASP A 178 -39.17 -27.52 -69.55
C ASP A 178 -39.67 -26.90 -70.86
N GLN A 179 -39.12 -25.74 -71.25
CA GLN A 179 -39.45 -25.10 -72.54
C GLN A 179 -39.14 -26.02 -73.74
N LYS A 180 -37.98 -26.69 -73.75
CA LYS A 180 -37.62 -27.63 -74.82
C LYS A 180 -38.52 -28.87 -74.84
N VAL A 181 -38.87 -29.39 -73.67
CA VAL A 181 -39.80 -30.53 -73.55
C VAL A 181 -41.17 -30.15 -74.11
N SER A 182 -41.71 -28.98 -73.76
CA SER A 182 -42.97 -28.48 -74.34
C SER A 182 -42.89 -28.30 -75.86
N GLN A 183 -41.78 -27.80 -76.40
CA GLN A 183 -41.56 -27.71 -77.85
C GLN A 183 -41.51 -29.08 -78.54
N LEU A 184 -40.87 -30.07 -77.92
CA LEU A 184 -40.83 -31.44 -78.44
C LEU A 184 -42.22 -32.09 -78.43
N ILE A 185 -42.98 -31.96 -77.34
CA ILE A 185 -44.34 -32.50 -77.23
C ILE A 185 -45.23 -31.92 -78.35
N SER A 186 -45.24 -30.59 -78.52
CA SER A 186 -46.01 -29.95 -79.59
C SER A 186 -45.55 -30.35 -81.01
N SER A 187 -44.26 -30.63 -81.20
CA SER A 187 -43.74 -31.12 -82.49
C SER A 187 -44.17 -32.56 -82.79
N ILE A 188 -44.32 -33.41 -81.77
CA ILE A 188 -44.79 -34.80 -81.91
C ILE A 188 -46.29 -34.81 -82.19
N GLU A 189 -47.08 -34.03 -81.45
CA GLU A 189 -48.53 -33.92 -81.66
C GLU A 189 -48.87 -33.38 -83.06
N GLY A 190 -48.06 -32.48 -83.62
CA GLY A 190 -48.22 -32.00 -85.00
C GLY A 190 -47.79 -32.96 -86.11
N GLN A 191 -47.21 -34.12 -85.78
CA GLN A 191 -46.85 -35.17 -86.74
C GLN A 191 -47.85 -36.34 -86.80
N GLU A 192 -48.84 -36.36 -85.90
CA GLU A 192 -49.90 -37.40 -85.85
C GLU A 192 -51.23 -36.97 -86.53
N GLU A 193 -51.29 -35.79 -87.16
CA GLU A 193 -52.36 -35.36 -88.10
C GLU A 193 -51.97 -35.59 -89.58
#